data_AF-A0A7C7C1N6-F1
#
_entry.id   AF-A0A7C7C1N6-F1
#
_cell.length_a   1.000
_cell.length_b   1.000
_cell.length_c   1.000
_cell.angle_alpha   90.00
_cell.angle_beta   90.00
_cell.angle_gamma   90.00
#
_symmetry.space_group_name_H-M   'P 1'
#
loop_
_entity.id
_entity.type
_entity.pdbx_description
1 polymer ?
#
loop_
_entity_poly.entity_id
_entity_poly.type
_entity_poly.pdbx_seq_one_letter_code
_entity_poly.pdbx_strand_id
1 'polypeptide(L)'
;MDKRLAFILSSVVLLISAAILRPSYLHTEANPYHSRIFISAYGGLPDTLNSLFSGSGKCAGCHSTDPNFFASLVGQTFPAIPMPDARDVNPTDMWRSTIMANSAKDPFWRAKVSHEVAINPGHQASIEDKCTSCHAPLGNFAAAHDGIDLYSMEMLIADSLALDGVSCVACHQQSLDSSGISFSGQLKFDSA
;
A
#
# COMPACT_ATOMS: atom_id res chain seq x y z
N MET A 1 -4.65 -27.34 55.78
CA MET A 1 -3.78 -26.34 55.12
C MET A 1 -4.46 -24.99 55.26
N ASP A 2 -3.80 -24.01 55.89
CA ASP A 2 -4.38 -22.68 56.10
C ASP A 2 -4.77 -22.06 54.75
N LYS A 3 -5.99 -21.51 54.64
CA LYS A 3 -6.49 -20.87 53.41
C LYS A 3 -5.56 -19.74 52.96
N ARG A 4 -4.89 -19.07 53.92
CA ARG A 4 -3.86 -18.06 53.62
C ARG A 4 -2.63 -18.68 52.96
N LEU A 5 -2.16 -19.82 53.46
CA LEU A 5 -1.01 -20.53 52.92
C LEU A 5 -1.31 -21.07 51.51
N ALA A 6 -2.50 -21.63 51.28
CA ALA A 6 -2.93 -22.09 49.96
C ALA A 6 -3.04 -20.93 48.95
N PHE A 7 -3.53 -19.77 49.37
CA PHE A 7 -3.63 -18.58 48.52
C PHE A 7 -2.24 -18.06 48.14
N ILE A 8 -1.32 -17.95 49.10
CA ILE A 8 0.07 -17.52 48.87
C ILE A 8 0.76 -18.47 47.89
N LEU A 9 0.65 -19.78 48.08
CA LEU A 9 1.23 -20.77 47.18
C LEU A 9 0.68 -20.64 45.76
N SER A 10 -0.64 -20.48 45.61
CA SER A 10 -1.27 -20.33 44.30
C SER A 10 -0.83 -19.03 43.61
N SER A 11 -0.75 -17.91 44.33
CA SER A 11 -0.26 -16.64 43.80
C SER A 11 1.21 -16.72 43.37
N VAL A 12 2.06 -17.38 44.16
CA VAL A 12 3.47 -17.58 43.83
C VAL A 12 3.62 -18.45 42.58
N VAL A 13 2.87 -19.54 42.46
CA VAL A 13 2.87 -20.39 41.25
C VAL A 13 2.39 -19.62 40.02
N LEU A 14 1.39 -18.75 40.17
CA LEU A 14 0.89 -17.92 39.07
C LEU A 14 1.92 -16.87 38.62
N LEU A 15 2.61 -16.25 39.57
CA LEU A 15 3.67 -15.28 39.29
C LEU A 15 4.90 -15.94 38.64
N ILE A 16 5.30 -17.12 39.10
CA ILE A 16 6.39 -17.90 38.52
C ILE A 16 6.01 -18.36 37.11
N SER A 17 4.80 -18.92 36.94
CA SER A 17 4.29 -19.31 35.62
C SER A 17 4.25 -18.11 34.67
N ALA A 18 3.75 -16.96 35.13
CA ALA A 18 3.76 -15.73 34.35
C ALA A 18 5.17 -15.21 34.05
N ALA A 19 6.16 -15.45 34.93
CA ALA A 19 7.54 -15.07 34.69
C ALA A 19 8.26 -16.02 33.72
N ILE A 20 7.93 -17.31 33.74
CA ILE A 20 8.49 -18.33 32.84
C ILE A 20 7.84 -18.25 31.44
N LEU A 21 6.54 -17.96 31.39
CA LEU A 21 5.78 -17.77 30.15
C LEU A 21 5.86 -16.33 29.62
N ARG A 22 6.54 -15.42 30.31
CA ARG A 22 6.84 -14.10 29.76
C ARG A 22 7.72 -14.31 28.53
N PRO A 23 7.28 -13.88 27.34
CA PRO A 23 8.17 -13.87 26.20
C PRO A 23 9.39 -13.03 26.58
N SER A 24 10.59 -13.52 26.31
CA SER A 24 11.85 -12.79 26.53
C SER A 24 11.91 -11.48 25.72
N TYR A 25 10.96 -11.28 24.81
CA TYR A 25 10.78 -10.12 23.95
C TYR A 25 9.28 -9.83 23.84
N LEU A 26 8.81 -8.76 24.48
CA LEU A 26 7.57 -8.12 24.06
C LEU A 26 7.88 -7.43 22.73
N HIS A 27 7.28 -7.89 21.62
CA HIS A 27 7.44 -7.26 20.32
C HIS A 27 6.83 -5.84 20.33
N THR A 28 7.57 -4.85 20.82
CA THR A 28 7.24 -3.44 20.60
C THR A 28 7.63 -2.98 19.20
N GLU A 29 8.60 -3.64 18.57
CA GLU A 29 8.89 -3.52 17.13
C GLU A 29 9.12 -4.92 16.54
N ALA A 30 8.54 -5.17 15.36
CA ALA A 30 8.92 -6.32 14.56
C ALA A 30 10.44 -6.24 14.29
N ASN A 31 11.13 -7.39 14.33
CA ASN A 31 12.55 -7.66 14.00
C ASN A 31 13.34 -6.47 13.37
N PRO A 32 14.62 -6.18 13.70
CA PRO A 32 15.37 -5.01 13.21
C PRO A 32 15.33 -4.77 11.69
N TYR A 33 15.05 -5.83 10.92
CA TYR A 33 14.78 -5.84 9.49
C TYR A 33 13.39 -5.33 9.06
N HIS A 34 12.57 -4.77 9.95
CA HIS A 34 11.23 -4.23 9.67
C HIS A 34 10.95 -2.91 10.42
N SER A 35 11.99 -2.18 10.83
CA SER A 35 11.78 -0.84 11.37
C SER A 35 10.99 0.00 10.35
N ARG A 36 10.19 0.97 10.82
CA ARG A 36 9.47 1.88 9.90
C ARG A 36 10.41 2.54 8.89
N ILE A 37 11.64 2.81 9.31
CA ILE A 37 12.71 3.38 8.47
C ILE A 37 13.15 2.38 7.39
N PHE A 38 13.28 1.10 7.70
CA PHE A 38 13.60 0.05 6.73
C PHE A 38 12.45 -0.17 5.72
N ILE A 39 11.20 -0.21 6.20
CA ILE A 39 10.00 -0.32 5.35
C ILE A 39 9.84 0.92 4.45
N SER A 40 10.13 2.12 4.98
CA SER A 40 10.07 3.37 4.20
C SER A 40 11.30 3.60 3.31
N ALA A 41 12.37 2.81 3.47
CA ALA A 41 13.61 2.99 2.72
C ALA A 41 13.50 2.57 1.24
N TYR A 42 12.35 2.05 0.81
CA TYR A 42 12.12 1.62 -0.56
C TYR A 42 11.90 2.81 -1.54
N GLY A 43 12.97 3.58 -1.74
CA GLY A 43 13.22 4.37 -2.94
C GLY A 43 12.13 5.37 -3.33
N GLY A 44 11.63 6.17 -2.38
CA GLY A 44 10.77 7.32 -2.67
C GLY A 44 9.34 6.98 -3.11
N LEU A 45 8.84 5.79 -2.77
CA LEU A 45 7.41 5.46 -2.92
C LEU A 45 6.59 6.08 -1.78
N PRO A 46 5.35 6.54 -2.03
CA PRO A 46 4.46 7.04 -0.99
C PRO A 46 4.16 5.97 0.05
N ASP A 47 4.43 6.25 1.32
CA ASP A 47 4.11 5.37 2.45
C ASP A 47 3.02 5.96 3.36
N THR A 48 2.33 6.99 2.87
CA THR A 48 1.21 7.66 3.54
C THR A 48 -0.12 6.95 3.28
N LEU A 49 -1.14 7.37 4.01
CA LEU A 49 -2.52 6.94 3.87
C LEU A 49 -3.38 8.15 3.52
N ASN A 50 -4.46 7.94 2.78
CA ASN A 50 -5.59 8.89 2.73
C ASN A 50 -6.81 8.25 3.41
N SER A 51 -8.00 8.80 3.20
CA SER A 51 -9.23 8.30 3.82
C SER A 51 -9.60 6.87 3.41
N LEU A 52 -9.13 6.38 2.25
CA LEU A 52 -9.56 5.10 1.68
C LEU A 52 -8.41 4.14 1.33
N PHE A 53 -7.20 4.65 1.08
CA PHE A 53 -6.11 3.90 0.46
C PHE A 53 -4.77 4.06 1.17
N SER A 54 -3.90 3.07 0.93
CA SER A 54 -2.48 3.08 1.29
C SER A 54 -1.60 3.25 0.07
N GLY A 55 -0.52 4.03 0.19
CA GLY A 55 0.50 4.15 -0.85
C GLY A 55 1.36 2.88 -0.99
N SER A 56 1.94 2.68 -2.19
CA SER A 56 2.74 1.50 -2.56
C SER A 56 3.96 1.27 -1.66
N GLY A 57 4.48 2.29 -1.00
CA GLY A 57 5.60 2.18 -0.05
C GLY A 57 5.28 1.28 1.14
N LYS A 58 4.02 1.19 1.56
CA LYS A 58 3.59 0.23 2.60
C LYS A 58 3.69 -1.22 2.13
N CYS A 59 3.41 -1.47 0.84
CA CYS A 59 3.52 -2.79 0.24
C CYS A 59 4.99 -3.17 0.00
N ALA A 60 5.79 -2.19 -0.43
CA ALA A 60 7.20 -2.36 -0.77
C ALA A 60 7.99 -2.96 0.40
N GLY A 61 7.76 -2.55 1.65
CA GLY A 61 8.51 -3.08 2.79
C GLY A 61 8.55 -4.60 2.94
N CYS A 62 7.57 -5.33 2.38
CA CYS A 62 7.53 -6.79 2.38
C CYS A 62 7.53 -7.41 0.98
N HIS A 63 7.07 -6.67 -0.03
CA HIS A 63 6.87 -7.15 -1.41
C HIS A 63 7.90 -6.61 -2.40
N SER A 64 9.01 -6.10 -1.92
CA SER A 64 10.14 -5.65 -2.73
C SER A 64 11.31 -6.64 -2.71
N THR A 65 12.47 -6.26 -3.29
CA THR A 65 13.72 -7.00 -3.10
C THR A 65 14.03 -7.13 -1.63
N ASP A 66 14.30 -8.36 -1.21
CA ASP A 66 14.84 -8.63 0.11
C ASP A 66 16.38 -8.58 0.07
N PRO A 67 17.03 -7.62 0.76
CA PRO A 67 18.49 -7.50 0.76
C PRO A 67 19.20 -8.70 1.43
N ASN A 68 18.48 -9.55 2.16
CA ASN A 68 19.01 -10.75 2.79
C ASN A 68 18.69 -12.03 2.01
N PHE A 69 18.01 -11.91 0.87
CA PHE A 69 17.73 -13.01 -0.06
C PHE A 69 16.84 -14.13 0.51
N PHE A 70 15.87 -13.83 1.38
CA PHE A 70 14.90 -14.79 1.90
C PHE A 70 13.52 -14.69 1.22
N ALA A 71 13.14 -13.54 0.68
CA ALA A 71 11.81 -13.32 0.10
C ALA A 71 11.85 -12.79 -1.34
N SER A 72 10.75 -12.97 -2.07
CA SER A 72 10.59 -12.52 -3.46
C SER A 72 11.56 -13.15 -4.46
N LEU A 73 11.99 -14.39 -4.22
CA LEU A 73 12.95 -15.10 -5.08
C LEU A 73 12.34 -16.35 -5.72
N VAL A 74 12.70 -16.62 -6.98
CA VAL A 74 12.33 -17.86 -7.65
C VAL A 74 12.92 -19.06 -6.94
N GLY A 75 12.08 -20.07 -6.65
CA GLY A 75 12.53 -21.33 -6.07
C GLY A 75 12.76 -21.30 -4.56
N GLN A 76 12.36 -20.21 -3.87
CA GLN A 76 12.38 -20.17 -2.42
C GLN A 76 11.55 -21.32 -1.81
N THR A 77 12.03 -21.89 -0.71
CA THR A 77 11.42 -23.03 -0.02
C THR A 77 10.96 -22.66 1.40
N PHE A 78 10.23 -23.55 2.06
CA PHE A 78 9.93 -23.42 3.48
C PHE A 78 10.58 -24.60 4.25
N PRO A 79 11.39 -24.35 5.30
CA PRO A 79 11.78 -23.03 5.82
C PRO A 79 12.65 -22.23 4.84
N ALA A 80 12.53 -20.90 4.86
CA ALA A 80 13.28 -20.04 3.96
C ALA A 80 14.78 -20.10 4.22
N ILE A 81 15.57 -20.19 3.15
CA ILE A 81 17.03 -20.11 3.18
C ILE A 81 17.49 -18.95 2.28
N PRO A 82 18.63 -18.28 2.60
CA PRO A 82 19.10 -17.19 1.77
C PRO A 82 19.58 -17.73 0.42
N MET A 83 19.11 -17.14 -0.68
CA MET A 83 19.44 -17.55 -2.05
C MET A 83 20.01 -16.37 -2.86
N PRO A 84 21.26 -15.95 -2.64
CA PRO A 84 21.84 -14.74 -3.24
C PRO A 84 21.92 -14.78 -4.78
N ASP A 85 21.99 -15.97 -5.38
CA ASP A 85 22.04 -16.15 -6.82
C ASP A 85 20.66 -16.32 -7.47
N ALA A 86 19.58 -16.36 -6.67
CA ALA A 86 18.24 -16.54 -7.20
C ALA A 86 17.71 -15.25 -7.85
N ARG A 87 16.89 -15.44 -8.88
CA ARG A 87 16.25 -14.32 -9.58
C ARG A 87 15.19 -13.68 -8.70
N ASP A 88 15.32 -12.37 -8.51
CA ASP A 88 14.32 -11.53 -7.89
C ASP A 88 13.07 -11.39 -8.77
N VAL A 89 11.90 -11.61 -8.14
CA VAL A 89 10.57 -11.55 -8.75
C VAL A 89 9.63 -10.67 -7.91
N ASN A 90 10.19 -9.69 -7.20
CA ASN A 90 9.41 -8.80 -6.37
C ASN A 90 8.41 -7.97 -7.21
N PRO A 91 7.12 -7.91 -6.83
CA PRO A 91 6.11 -7.20 -7.59
C PRO A 91 6.30 -5.69 -7.55
N THR A 92 6.91 -5.13 -6.50
CA THR A 92 7.11 -3.68 -6.39
C THR A 92 7.98 -3.12 -7.52
N ASP A 93 9.16 -3.68 -7.74
CA ASP A 93 10.07 -3.20 -8.78
C ASP A 93 9.53 -3.49 -10.17
N MET A 94 8.88 -4.64 -10.35
CA MET A 94 8.18 -4.96 -11.59
C MET A 94 7.10 -3.91 -11.89
N TRP A 95 6.23 -3.58 -10.93
CA TRP A 95 5.18 -2.57 -11.06
C TRP A 95 5.75 -1.18 -11.35
N ARG A 96 6.80 -0.73 -10.65
CA ARG A 96 7.44 0.58 -10.84
C ARG A 96 7.88 0.84 -12.28
N SER A 97 8.23 -0.21 -13.02
CA SER A 97 8.65 -0.15 -14.41
C SER A 97 7.50 -0.09 -15.43
N THR A 98 6.24 -0.19 -14.98
CA THR A 98 5.07 -0.26 -15.86
C THR A 98 4.47 1.11 -16.18
N ILE A 99 3.61 1.13 -17.20
CA ILE A 99 2.72 2.28 -17.48
C ILE A 99 1.79 2.55 -16.29
N MET A 100 1.40 1.54 -15.52
CA MET A 100 0.48 1.69 -14.38
C MET A 100 1.09 2.55 -13.27
N ALA A 101 2.35 2.30 -12.89
CA ALA A 101 3.05 3.12 -11.89
C ALA A 101 3.34 4.55 -12.35
N ASN A 102 3.35 4.77 -13.66
CA ASN A 102 3.71 6.05 -14.27
C ASN A 102 2.49 6.77 -14.87
N SER A 103 1.28 6.24 -14.72
CA SER A 103 0.06 6.71 -15.40
C SER A 103 -0.30 8.16 -15.09
N ALA A 104 -0.03 8.62 -13.86
CA ALA A 104 -0.25 10.00 -13.41
C ALA A 104 0.95 10.93 -13.68
N LYS A 105 2.12 10.36 -13.95
CA LYS A 105 3.40 11.08 -14.14
C LYS A 105 3.78 11.24 -15.61
N ASP A 106 3.18 10.45 -16.49
CA ASP A 106 3.46 10.45 -17.93
C ASP A 106 3.23 11.86 -18.54
N PRO A 107 4.29 12.51 -19.07
CA PRO A 107 4.16 13.84 -19.67
C PRO A 107 3.28 13.84 -20.92
N PHE A 108 3.22 12.73 -21.66
CA PHE A 108 2.35 12.63 -22.84
C PHE A 108 0.88 12.62 -22.44
N TRP A 109 0.52 11.83 -21.44
CA TRP A 109 -0.82 11.85 -20.84
C TRP A 109 -1.18 13.24 -20.32
N ARG A 110 -0.31 13.90 -19.55
CA ARG A 110 -0.59 15.25 -19.03
C ARG A 110 -0.79 16.28 -20.14
N ALA A 111 0.03 16.23 -21.19
CA ALA A 111 -0.14 17.08 -22.36
C ALA A 111 -1.48 16.82 -23.06
N LYS A 112 -1.92 15.56 -23.12
CA LYS A 112 -3.22 15.21 -23.69
C LYS A 112 -4.37 15.75 -22.86
N VAL A 113 -4.34 15.63 -21.53
CA VAL A 113 -5.36 16.23 -20.65
C VAL A 113 -5.42 17.74 -20.85
N SER A 114 -4.26 18.40 -20.83
CA SER A 114 -4.16 19.86 -21.08
C SER A 114 -4.73 20.25 -22.45
N HIS A 115 -4.46 19.46 -23.50
CA HIS A 115 -5.02 19.70 -24.83
C HIS A 115 -6.55 19.56 -24.84
N GLU A 116 -7.11 18.52 -24.23
CA GLU A 116 -8.57 18.32 -24.15
C GLU A 116 -9.26 19.49 -23.44
N VAL A 117 -8.65 19.99 -22.35
CA VAL A 117 -9.12 21.20 -21.65
C VAL A 117 -9.03 22.44 -22.56
N ALA A 118 -7.94 22.61 -23.29
CA ALA A 118 -7.74 23.78 -24.15
C ALA A 118 -8.78 23.89 -25.28
N ILE A 119 -9.22 22.74 -25.83
CA ILE A 119 -10.26 22.73 -26.88
C ILE A 119 -11.68 22.69 -26.32
N ASN A 120 -11.87 22.28 -25.05
CA ASN A 120 -13.16 22.20 -24.37
C ASN A 120 -13.14 22.91 -23.00
N PRO A 121 -12.89 24.22 -22.93
CA PRO A 121 -12.65 24.92 -21.66
C PRO A 121 -13.85 24.86 -20.70
N GLY A 122 -15.09 24.83 -21.23
CA GLY A 122 -16.30 24.68 -20.41
C GLY A 122 -16.45 23.31 -19.72
N HIS A 123 -15.62 22.33 -20.09
CA HIS A 123 -15.65 20.97 -19.56
C HIS A 123 -14.39 20.63 -18.73
N GLN A 124 -13.55 21.61 -18.41
CA GLN A 124 -12.26 21.37 -17.74
C GLN A 124 -12.38 20.43 -16.53
N ALA A 125 -13.21 20.80 -15.55
CA ALA A 125 -13.34 20.03 -14.31
C ALA A 125 -13.81 18.59 -14.57
N SER A 126 -14.78 18.40 -15.48
CA SER A 126 -15.26 17.05 -15.85
C SER A 126 -14.23 16.23 -16.63
N ILE A 127 -13.39 16.87 -17.44
CA ILE A 127 -12.33 16.20 -18.21
C ILE A 127 -11.25 15.72 -17.26
N GLU A 128 -10.77 16.61 -16.38
CA GLU A 128 -9.72 16.28 -15.42
C GLU A 128 -10.17 15.18 -14.45
N ASP A 129 -11.37 15.30 -13.89
CA ASP A 129 -11.95 14.25 -13.05
C ASP A 129 -12.01 12.91 -13.80
N LYS A 130 -12.49 12.95 -15.05
CA LYS A 130 -12.62 11.74 -15.85
C LYS A 130 -11.28 11.07 -16.16
N CYS A 131 -10.27 11.85 -16.51
CA CYS A 131 -8.95 11.34 -16.82
C CYS A 131 -8.28 10.76 -15.58
N THR A 132 -8.45 11.41 -14.42
CA THR A 132 -7.84 10.99 -13.16
C THR A 132 -8.51 9.75 -12.57
N SER A 133 -9.79 9.49 -12.84
CA SER A 133 -10.47 8.26 -12.41
C SER A 133 -9.80 6.98 -12.95
N CYS A 134 -9.07 7.06 -14.06
CA CYS A 134 -8.29 5.95 -14.61
C CYS A 134 -6.79 6.06 -14.31
N HIS A 135 -6.21 7.26 -14.39
CA HIS A 135 -4.75 7.44 -14.33
C HIS A 135 -4.21 7.73 -12.93
N ALA A 136 -5.06 8.13 -11.99
CA ALA A 136 -4.70 8.43 -10.61
C ALA A 136 -5.82 8.00 -9.63
N PRO A 137 -6.26 6.72 -9.68
CA PRO A 137 -7.48 6.28 -9.00
C PRO A 137 -7.43 6.47 -7.48
N LEU A 138 -6.27 6.32 -6.83
CA LEU A 138 -6.17 6.47 -5.37
C LEU A 138 -6.51 7.88 -4.89
N GLY A 139 -6.15 8.91 -5.66
CA GLY A 139 -6.49 10.30 -5.34
C GLY A 139 -7.94 10.61 -5.68
N ASN A 140 -8.35 10.28 -6.92
CA ASN A 140 -9.71 10.58 -7.41
C ASN A 140 -10.80 9.92 -6.55
N PHE A 141 -10.69 8.61 -6.27
CA PHE A 141 -11.72 7.90 -5.52
C PHE A 141 -11.68 8.19 -4.02
N ALA A 142 -10.53 8.56 -3.45
CA ALA A 142 -10.47 9.03 -2.07
C ALA A 142 -11.11 10.41 -1.92
N ALA A 143 -10.87 11.32 -2.86
CA ALA A 143 -11.53 12.63 -2.87
C ALA A 143 -13.06 12.49 -3.01
N ALA A 144 -13.52 11.61 -3.91
CA ALA A 144 -14.94 11.29 -4.02
C ALA A 144 -15.51 10.69 -2.73
N HIS A 145 -14.75 9.82 -2.04
CA HIS A 145 -15.13 9.28 -0.73
C HIS A 145 -15.26 10.38 0.33
N ASP A 146 -14.42 11.41 0.26
CA ASP A 146 -14.44 12.58 1.15
C ASP A 146 -15.50 13.63 0.76
N GLY A 147 -16.32 13.36 -0.27
CA GLY A 147 -17.39 14.24 -0.72
C GLY A 147 -16.95 15.35 -1.67
N ILE A 148 -15.79 15.21 -2.32
CA ILE A 148 -15.33 16.12 -3.38
C ILE A 148 -15.87 15.61 -4.72
N ASP A 149 -16.74 16.40 -5.35
CA ASP A 149 -17.46 15.98 -6.57
C ASP A 149 -16.57 15.80 -7.80
N LEU A 150 -15.51 16.62 -7.96
CA LEU A 150 -14.63 16.62 -9.12
C LEU A 150 -13.17 16.73 -8.70
N TYR A 151 -12.32 15.82 -9.18
CA TYR A 151 -10.90 15.80 -8.87
C TYR A 151 -10.07 16.48 -9.95
N SER A 152 -9.38 17.58 -9.61
CA SER A 152 -8.63 18.38 -10.58
C SER A 152 -7.18 17.90 -10.78
N MET A 153 -6.54 18.38 -11.84
CA MET A 153 -5.12 18.16 -12.07
C MET A 153 -4.24 18.83 -11.01
N GLU A 154 -4.66 19.96 -10.45
CA GLU A 154 -3.96 20.61 -9.33
C GLU A 154 -3.98 19.72 -8.08
N MET A 155 -5.12 19.10 -7.77
CA MET A 155 -5.23 18.16 -6.66
C MET A 155 -4.30 16.96 -6.88
N LEU A 156 -4.30 16.39 -8.08
CA LEU A 156 -3.39 15.30 -8.46
C LEU A 156 -1.92 15.66 -8.21
N ILE A 157 -1.49 16.86 -8.59
CA ILE A 157 -0.08 17.28 -8.46
C ILE A 157 0.32 17.42 -6.99
N ALA A 158 -0.62 17.78 -6.11
CA ALA A 158 -0.37 17.94 -4.68
C ALA A 158 -0.49 16.62 -3.89
N ASP A 159 -1.06 15.57 -4.47
CA ASP A 159 -1.31 14.30 -3.80
C ASP A 159 -0.28 13.22 -4.17
N SER A 160 0.51 12.78 -3.19
CA SER A 160 1.50 11.71 -3.37
C SER A 160 0.87 10.37 -3.75
N LEU A 161 -0.32 10.05 -3.26
CA LEU A 161 -1.04 8.82 -3.60
C LEU A 161 -1.63 8.88 -5.01
N ALA A 162 -2.09 10.04 -5.46
CA ALA A 162 -2.47 10.24 -6.86
C ALA A 162 -1.27 10.07 -7.80
N LEU A 163 -0.10 10.63 -7.43
CA LEU A 163 1.15 10.47 -8.17
C LEU A 163 1.70 9.02 -8.13
N ASP A 164 1.21 8.18 -7.24
CA ASP A 164 1.50 6.74 -7.23
C ASP A 164 0.86 6.01 -8.42
N GLY A 165 0.07 6.70 -9.25
CA GLY A 165 -0.53 6.16 -10.46
C GLY A 165 -1.58 5.10 -10.17
N VAL A 166 -1.70 4.11 -11.06
CA VAL A 166 -2.50 2.92 -10.77
C VAL A 166 -1.68 1.98 -9.89
N SER A 167 -1.74 2.25 -8.58
CA SER A 167 -0.99 1.58 -7.52
C SER A 167 -1.59 0.23 -7.10
N CYS A 168 -0.98 -0.45 -6.13
CA CYS A 168 -1.33 -1.80 -5.70
C CYS A 168 -2.81 -1.92 -5.32
N VAL A 169 -3.29 -1.04 -4.44
CA VAL A 169 -4.67 -1.06 -3.94
C VAL A 169 -5.68 -0.55 -4.96
N ALA A 170 -5.24 0.09 -6.05
CA ALA A 170 -6.13 0.41 -7.17
C ALA A 170 -6.70 -0.85 -7.82
N CYS A 171 -6.01 -2.00 -7.71
CA CYS A 171 -6.49 -3.30 -8.18
C CYS A 171 -6.84 -4.23 -7.02
N HIS A 172 -6.01 -4.29 -5.98
CA HIS A 172 -6.14 -5.25 -4.87
C HIS A 172 -7.21 -4.91 -3.82
N GLN A 173 -7.85 -3.74 -3.93
CA GLN A 173 -9.00 -3.35 -3.11
C GLN A 173 -10.29 -3.19 -3.94
N GLN A 174 -10.24 -3.49 -5.25
CA GLN A 174 -11.45 -3.42 -6.08
C GLN A 174 -12.46 -4.49 -5.68
N SER A 175 -13.71 -4.07 -5.62
CA SER A 175 -14.83 -4.97 -5.39
C SER A 175 -15.04 -5.90 -6.58
N LEU A 176 -15.27 -7.18 -6.29
CA LEU A 176 -15.54 -8.21 -7.29
C LEU A 176 -16.80 -7.91 -8.13
N ASP A 177 -17.72 -7.11 -7.59
CA ASP A 177 -18.96 -6.71 -8.25
C ASP A 177 -18.76 -5.92 -9.54
N SER A 178 -17.59 -5.31 -9.73
CA SER A 178 -17.29 -4.46 -10.90
C SER A 178 -15.95 -4.76 -11.57
N SER A 179 -15.05 -5.48 -10.89
CA SER A 179 -13.75 -5.85 -11.44
C SER A 179 -13.91 -6.73 -12.68
N GLY A 180 -13.28 -6.35 -13.79
CA GLY A 180 -13.25 -7.12 -15.03
C GLY A 180 -14.54 -7.09 -15.87
N ILE A 181 -15.58 -6.39 -15.44
CA ILE A 181 -16.85 -6.25 -16.19
C ILE A 181 -17.13 -4.83 -16.69
N SER A 182 -16.47 -3.81 -16.11
CA SER A 182 -16.57 -2.41 -16.51
C SER A 182 -15.19 -1.82 -16.77
N PHE A 183 -15.04 -1.12 -17.89
CA PHE A 183 -13.76 -0.52 -18.34
C PHE A 183 -13.89 1.00 -18.55
N SER A 184 -14.86 1.61 -17.88
CA SER A 184 -15.15 3.04 -18.02
C SER A 184 -14.52 3.89 -16.92
N GLY A 185 -13.61 3.36 -16.09
CA GLY A 185 -13.06 4.10 -14.94
C GLY A 185 -14.10 4.36 -13.84
N GLN A 186 -15.17 3.56 -13.79
CA GLN A 186 -16.13 3.51 -12.70
C GLN A 186 -15.76 2.34 -11.78
N LEU A 187 -14.73 2.55 -10.96
CA LEU A 187 -14.22 1.54 -10.05
C LEU A 187 -15.00 1.59 -8.73
N LYS A 188 -15.21 0.41 -8.13
CA LYS A 188 -15.75 0.28 -6.77
C LYS A 188 -14.69 -0.36 -5.90
N PHE A 189 -14.52 0.17 -4.70
CA PHE A 189 -13.56 -0.32 -3.73
C PHE A 189 -14.30 -0.79 -2.49
N ASP A 190 -13.87 -1.93 -1.97
CA ASP A 190 -14.38 -2.40 -0.69
C ASP A 190 -13.75 -1.54 0.42
N SER A 191 -14.56 -1.05 1.34
CA SER A 191 -14.04 -0.48 2.59
C SER A 191 -13.52 -1.63 3.45
N ALA A 192 -12.32 -1.46 4.01
CA ALA A 192 -11.80 -2.38 5.02
C ALA A 192 -12.71 -2.45 6.25
#